data_AF-A0A7J3CVT2-F1
#
_entry.id   AF-A0A7J3CVT2-F1
#
_cell.length_a   1.000
_cell.length_b   1.000
_cell.length_c   1.000
_cell.angle_alpha   90.00
_cell.angle_beta   90.00
_cell.angle_gamma   90.00
#
_symmetry.space_group_name_H-M   'P 1'
#
loop_
_entity.id
_entity.type
_entity.pdbx_description
1 polymer ?
#
loop_
_entity_poly.entity_id
_entity_poly.type
_entity_poly.pdbx_seq_one_letter_code
_entity_poly.pdbx_strand_id
1 'polypeptide(L)'
;MKNKKKQKERRLFFVAVSTLIGTIIGAGILGIPYVVAQSGFFVGLLHIILLGLIMLLVNLYLGEIALRTPGTRQQLTGYAQTYLGKFGKLLMAFSMIFGIYGALTAYIVGEGEVLSFVFTTTLTHKLLFCIIFWMLMSCLVVFEIKMLGRGEAV
;
A
#
# COMPACT_ATOMS: atom_id res chain seq x y z
N MET A 1 20.95 -18.97 -24.63
CA MET A 1 20.87 -17.68 -23.89
C MET A 1 19.47 -17.07 -23.82
N LYS A 2 18.59 -17.18 -24.85
CA LYS A 2 17.21 -16.66 -24.81
C LYS A 2 16.32 -17.23 -23.68
N ASN A 3 16.52 -18.50 -23.31
CA ASN A 3 15.68 -19.17 -22.31
C ASN A 3 15.85 -18.62 -20.87
N LYS A 4 17.09 -18.26 -20.48
CA LYS A 4 17.37 -17.67 -19.16
C LYS A 4 16.81 -16.25 -19.00
N LYS A 5 16.80 -15.45 -20.08
CA LYS A 5 16.25 -14.08 -20.05
C LYS A 5 14.73 -14.08 -19.89
N LYS A 6 14.02 -14.93 -20.66
CA LYS A 6 12.56 -15.12 -20.56
C LYS A 6 12.13 -15.65 -19.19
N GLN A 7 12.94 -16.52 -18.58
CA GLN A 7 12.69 -17.03 -17.22
C GLN A 7 12.88 -15.95 -16.15
N LYS A 8 13.89 -15.08 -16.29
CA LYS A 8 14.12 -13.93 -15.40
C LYS A 8 12.97 -12.92 -15.47
N GLU A 9 12.50 -12.58 -16.66
CA GLU A 9 11.36 -11.69 -16.87
C GLU A 9 10.07 -12.24 -16.25
N ARG A 10 9.79 -13.54 -16.41
CA ARG A 10 8.66 -14.21 -15.74
C ARG A 10 8.74 -14.10 -14.22
N ARG A 11 9.90 -14.36 -13.62
CA ARG A 11 10.07 -14.24 -12.15
C ARG A 11 9.82 -12.80 -11.69
N LEU A 12 10.40 -11.81 -12.37
CA LEU A 12 10.20 -10.39 -12.04
C LEU A 12 8.71 -10.00 -12.14
N PHE A 13 7.99 -10.49 -13.14
CA PHE A 13 6.57 -10.26 -13.26
C PHE A 13 5.79 -10.79 -12.05
N PHE A 14 6.01 -12.05 -11.65
CA PHE A 14 5.33 -12.62 -10.50
C PHE A 14 5.68 -11.91 -9.19
N VAL A 15 6.94 -11.51 -9.00
CA VAL A 15 7.36 -10.73 -7.83
C VAL A 15 6.63 -9.38 -7.82
N ALA A 16 6.63 -8.66 -8.94
CA ALA A 16 5.96 -7.36 -9.04
C ALA A 16 4.44 -7.47 -8.77
N VAL A 17 3.79 -8.48 -9.33
CA VAL A 17 2.35 -8.74 -9.11
C VAL A 17 2.09 -9.11 -7.65
N SER A 18 2.91 -9.97 -7.03
CA SER A 18 2.76 -10.35 -5.63
C SER A 18 2.94 -9.15 -4.69
N THR A 19 3.92 -8.30 -4.95
CA THR A 19 4.14 -7.08 -4.17
C THR A 19 2.96 -6.12 -4.33
N LEU A 20 2.46 -5.92 -5.56
CA LEU A 20 1.32 -5.05 -5.82
C LEU A 20 0.03 -5.55 -5.15
N ILE A 21 -0.24 -6.85 -5.21
CA ILE A 21 -1.40 -7.44 -4.52
C ILE A 21 -1.27 -7.24 -3.00
N GLY A 22 -0.08 -7.45 -2.45
CA GLY A 22 0.20 -7.24 -1.03
C GLY A 22 -0.05 -5.81 -0.56
N THR A 23 0.30 -4.81 -1.38
CA THR A 23 0.05 -3.40 -1.05
C THR A 23 -1.41 -2.96 -1.24
N ILE A 24 -2.19 -3.66 -2.07
CA ILE A 24 -3.60 -3.33 -2.33
C ILE A 24 -4.54 -3.92 -1.27
N ILE A 25 -4.36 -5.19 -0.88
CA ILE A 25 -5.32 -5.89 -0.01
C ILE A 25 -5.43 -5.19 1.37
N GLY A 26 -4.29 -4.84 1.97
CA GLY A 26 -4.15 -3.92 3.11
C GLY A 26 -5.16 -4.03 4.27
N ALA A 27 -5.24 -2.98 5.10
CA ALA A 27 -6.22 -2.87 6.19
C ALA A 27 -7.65 -2.60 5.69
N GLY A 28 -7.80 -2.12 4.44
CA GLY A 28 -9.11 -1.81 3.86
C GLY A 28 -10.05 -3.02 3.84
N ILE A 29 -9.51 -4.24 3.77
CA ILE A 29 -10.31 -5.46 3.80
C ILE A 29 -11.08 -5.66 5.10
N LEU A 30 -10.60 -5.13 6.23
CA LEU A 30 -11.29 -5.20 7.52
C LEU A 30 -12.56 -4.33 7.56
N GLY A 31 -12.60 -3.26 6.76
CA GLY A 31 -13.74 -2.35 6.67
C GLY A 31 -14.85 -2.84 5.74
N ILE A 32 -14.55 -3.72 4.78
CA ILE A 32 -15.52 -4.18 3.78
C ILE A 32 -16.74 -4.85 4.43
N PRO A 33 -16.60 -5.84 5.36
CA PRO A 33 -17.75 -6.48 5.98
C PRO A 33 -18.63 -5.49 6.75
N TYR A 34 -18.03 -4.50 7.41
CA TYR A 34 -18.75 -3.48 8.15
C TYR A 34 -19.62 -2.60 7.24
N VAL A 35 -19.07 -2.14 6.12
CA VAL A 35 -19.80 -1.34 5.13
C VAL A 35 -20.91 -2.16 4.47
N VAL A 36 -20.65 -3.42 4.13
CA VAL A 36 -21.65 -4.32 3.55
C VAL A 36 -22.78 -4.61 4.54
N ALA A 37 -22.47 -4.79 5.83
CA ALA A 37 -23.46 -5.01 6.87
C ALA A 37 -24.39 -3.80 7.06
N GLN A 38 -23.89 -2.56 6.89
CA GLN A 38 -24.71 -1.36 7.00
C GLN A 38 -25.48 -1.01 5.72
N SER A 39 -24.83 -1.12 4.55
CA SER A 39 -25.42 -0.69 3.26
C SER A 39 -26.28 -1.78 2.59
N GLY A 40 -26.15 -3.02 3.01
CA GLY A 40 -26.79 -4.18 2.39
C GLY A 40 -25.92 -4.81 1.30
N PHE A 41 -26.07 -6.12 1.11
CA PHE A 41 -25.22 -6.94 0.24
C PHE A 41 -25.11 -6.40 -1.20
N PHE A 42 -26.25 -6.09 -1.82
CA PHE A 42 -26.26 -5.63 -3.22
C PHE A 42 -25.63 -4.25 -3.41
N VAL A 43 -25.84 -3.33 -2.46
CA VAL A 43 -25.25 -1.99 -2.50
C VAL A 43 -23.74 -2.07 -2.28
N GLY A 44 -23.30 -2.87 -1.32
CA GLY A 44 -21.87 -3.12 -1.08
C GLY A 44 -21.17 -3.75 -2.28
N LEU A 45 -21.80 -4.73 -2.93
CA LEU A 45 -21.28 -5.35 -4.16
C LEU A 45 -21.11 -4.33 -5.29
N LEU A 46 -22.10 -3.46 -5.48
CA LEU A 46 -22.03 -2.39 -6.49
C LEU A 46 -20.83 -1.46 -6.22
N HIS A 47 -20.62 -1.05 -4.97
CA HIS A 47 -19.48 -0.21 -4.59
C HIS A 47 -18.14 -0.90 -4.89
N ILE A 48 -18.00 -2.18 -4.56
CA ILE A 48 -16.78 -2.94 -4.82
C ILE A 48 -16.48 -3.00 -6.32
N ILE A 49 -17.49 -3.30 -7.15
CA ILE A 49 -17.32 -3.38 -8.61
C ILE A 49 -16.97 -2.01 -9.18
N LEU A 50 -17.69 -0.96 -8.78
CA LEU A 50 -17.49 0.40 -9.29
C LEU A 50 -16.10 0.95 -8.93
N LEU A 51 -15.71 0.85 -7.64
CA LEU A 51 -14.39 1.29 -7.19
C LEU A 51 -13.28 0.44 -7.82
N GLY A 52 -13.51 -0.87 -7.98
CA GLY A 52 -12.60 -1.77 -8.68
C GLY A 52 -12.37 -1.33 -10.13
N LEU A 53 -13.44 -0.96 -10.85
CA LEU A 53 -13.33 -0.49 -12.24
C LEU A 53 -12.59 0.84 -12.33
N ILE A 54 -12.89 1.80 -11.43
CA ILE A 54 -12.18 3.08 -11.38
C ILE A 54 -10.68 2.85 -11.12
N MET A 55 -10.34 2.00 -10.14
CA MET A 55 -8.94 1.69 -9.84
C MET A 55 -8.25 0.96 -10.98
N LEU A 56 -8.94 0.07 -11.68
CA LEU A 56 -8.42 -0.59 -12.88
C LEU A 56 -8.03 0.43 -13.95
N LEU A 57 -8.92 1.39 -14.24
CA LEU A 57 -8.67 2.45 -15.22
C LEU A 57 -7.48 3.32 -14.81
N VAL A 58 -7.40 3.73 -13.54
CA VAL A 58 -6.27 4.52 -13.01
C VAL A 58 -4.94 3.76 -13.18
N ASN A 59 -4.92 2.46 -12.87
CA ASN A 59 -3.72 1.64 -13.03
C ASN A 59 -3.33 1.45 -14.51
N LEU A 60 -4.30 1.33 -15.41
CA LEU A 60 -4.03 1.27 -16.85
C LEU A 60 -3.42 2.57 -17.37
N TYR A 61 -3.96 3.72 -16.97
CA TYR A 61 -3.38 5.02 -17.33
C TYR A 61 -1.97 5.20 -16.76
N LEU A 62 -1.74 4.81 -15.51
CA LEU A 62 -0.40 4.85 -14.92
C LEU A 62 0.58 3.94 -15.66
N GLY A 63 0.12 2.75 -16.09
CA GLY A 63 0.89 1.83 -16.92
C GLY A 63 1.26 2.43 -18.28
N GLU A 64 0.34 3.14 -18.91
CA GLU A 64 0.60 3.83 -20.17
C GLU A 64 1.60 4.97 -20.01
N ILE A 65 1.49 5.77 -18.94
CA ILE A 65 2.46 6.82 -18.61
C ILE A 65 3.85 6.21 -18.40
N ALA A 66 3.93 5.09 -17.66
CA ALA A 66 5.18 4.39 -17.40
C ALA A 66 5.82 3.83 -18.67
N LEU A 67 5.03 3.31 -19.62
CA LEU A 67 5.52 2.82 -20.91
C LEU A 67 5.94 3.95 -21.86
N ARG A 68 5.24 5.08 -21.84
CA ARG A 68 5.51 6.26 -22.69
C ARG A 68 6.68 7.12 -22.20
N THR A 69 7.16 6.89 -20.98
CA THR A 69 8.31 7.61 -20.40
C THR A 69 9.55 6.71 -20.36
N PRO A 70 10.28 6.55 -21.49
CA PRO A 70 11.48 5.72 -21.52
C PRO A 70 12.59 6.35 -20.67
N GLY A 71 13.19 5.55 -19.77
CA GLY A 71 14.55 5.82 -19.28
C GLY A 71 14.72 6.38 -17.87
N THR A 72 13.68 6.47 -17.04
CA THR A 72 13.91 6.81 -15.62
C THR A 72 12.94 6.04 -14.73
N ARG A 73 13.46 5.28 -13.75
CA ARG A 73 12.68 4.69 -12.66
C ARG A 73 12.17 5.81 -11.76
N GLN A 74 11.16 6.53 -12.23
CA GLN A 74 10.58 7.65 -11.52
C GLN A 74 9.57 7.12 -10.50
N GLN A 75 9.63 7.64 -9.29
CA GLN A 75 8.51 7.55 -8.37
C GLN A 75 7.30 8.30 -8.97
N LEU A 76 6.09 8.06 -8.45
CA LEU A 76 4.87 8.78 -8.87
C LEU A 76 5.04 10.31 -8.87
N THR A 77 5.80 10.86 -7.92
CA THR A 77 6.14 12.29 -7.85
C THR A 77 7.01 12.76 -9.03
N GLY A 78 7.89 11.89 -9.54
CA GLY A 78 8.69 12.14 -10.73
C GLY A 78 7.83 12.16 -12.00
N TYR A 79 6.89 11.21 -12.16
CA TYR A 79 5.91 11.25 -13.25
C TYR A 79 5.06 12.52 -13.17
N ALA A 80 4.58 12.88 -11.98
CA ALA A 80 3.82 14.13 -11.79
C ALA A 80 4.65 15.38 -12.15
N GLN A 81 5.96 15.38 -11.88
CA GLN A 81 6.83 16.47 -12.28
C GLN A 81 6.97 16.58 -13.81
N THR A 82 7.11 15.45 -14.51
CA THR A 82 7.30 15.44 -15.96
C THR A 82 6.06 15.91 -16.71
N TYR A 83 4.86 15.52 -16.27
CA TYR A 83 3.60 15.83 -16.98
C TYR A 83 2.88 17.08 -16.46
N LEU A 84 2.93 17.37 -15.16
CA LEU A 84 2.24 18.52 -14.53
C LEU A 84 3.20 19.62 -14.02
N GLY A 85 4.51 19.44 -14.20
CA GLY A 85 5.52 20.41 -13.77
C GLY A 85 5.75 20.44 -12.25
N LYS A 86 6.39 21.52 -11.77
CA LYS A 86 6.79 21.66 -10.35
C LYS A 86 5.61 21.65 -9.37
N PHE A 87 4.46 22.20 -9.77
CA PHE A 87 3.26 22.22 -8.95
C PHE A 87 2.65 20.81 -8.79
N GLY A 88 2.58 20.04 -9.89
CA GLY A 88 2.14 18.64 -9.85
C GLY A 88 3.02 17.76 -8.97
N LYS A 89 4.33 17.98 -8.99
CA LYS A 89 5.27 17.31 -8.08
C LYS A 89 4.91 17.55 -6.62
N LEU A 90 4.67 18.81 -6.24
CA LEU A 90 4.39 19.19 -4.86
C LEU A 90 3.06 18.58 -4.38
N LEU A 91 2.01 18.68 -5.19
CA LEU A 91 0.71 18.07 -4.87
C LEU A 91 0.81 16.55 -4.71
N MET A 92 1.49 15.87 -5.64
CA MET A 92 1.69 14.42 -5.55
C MET A 92 2.52 14.05 -4.32
N ALA A 93 3.58 14.80 -4.00
CA ALA A 93 4.39 14.55 -2.82
C ALA A 93 3.58 14.73 -1.53
N PHE A 94 2.78 15.79 -1.44
CA PHE A 94 1.90 16.02 -0.31
C PHE A 94 0.87 14.90 -0.16
N SER A 95 0.21 14.50 -1.26
CA SER A 95 -0.75 13.41 -1.26
C SER A 95 -0.13 12.08 -0.84
N MET A 96 1.10 11.78 -1.27
CA MET A 96 1.81 10.57 -0.87
C MET A 96 2.15 10.58 0.61
N ILE A 97 2.71 11.68 1.12
CA ILE A 97 3.04 11.82 2.54
C ILE A 97 1.77 11.66 3.38
N PHE A 98 0.73 12.45 3.09
CA PHE A 98 -0.53 12.39 3.81
C PHE A 98 -1.18 11.00 3.75
N GLY A 99 -1.18 10.37 2.56
CA GLY A 99 -1.74 9.03 2.37
C GLY A 99 -0.99 7.96 3.16
N ILE A 100 0.35 7.99 3.17
CA ILE A 100 1.17 7.02 3.91
C ILE A 100 0.97 7.18 5.41
N TYR A 101 1.04 8.41 5.94
CA TYR A 101 0.83 8.64 7.37
C TYR A 101 -0.60 8.31 7.80
N GLY A 102 -1.60 8.71 7.01
CA GLY A 102 -3.00 8.37 7.27
C GLY A 102 -3.25 6.87 7.27
N ALA A 103 -2.68 6.15 6.29
CA ALA A 103 -2.73 4.69 6.25
C ALA A 103 -2.07 4.08 7.49
N LEU A 104 -0.84 4.48 7.84
CA LEU A 104 -0.13 3.97 9.02
C LEU A 104 -0.92 4.19 10.32
N THR A 105 -1.53 5.37 10.49
CA THR A 105 -2.40 5.63 11.64
C THR A 105 -3.61 4.70 11.65
N ALA A 106 -4.26 4.48 10.50
CA ALA A 106 -5.39 3.56 10.40
C ALA A 106 -4.98 2.10 10.71
N TYR A 107 -3.80 1.66 10.26
CA TYR A 107 -3.25 0.34 10.60
C TYR A 107 -3.07 0.18 12.11
N ILE A 108 -2.36 1.11 12.75
CA ILE A 108 -2.09 1.04 14.20
C ILE A 108 -3.41 0.99 15.00
N VAL A 109 -4.40 1.80 14.61
CA VAL A 109 -5.69 1.84 15.30
C VAL A 109 -6.49 0.56 15.07
N GLY A 110 -6.58 0.08 13.83
CA GLY A 110 -7.33 -1.14 13.50
C GLY A 110 -6.70 -2.38 14.13
N GLU A 111 -5.38 -2.52 14.07
CA GLU A 111 -4.66 -3.63 14.68
C GLU A 111 -4.75 -3.57 16.21
N GLY A 112 -4.66 -2.38 16.82
CA GLY A 112 -4.84 -2.23 18.27
C GLY A 112 -6.24 -2.64 18.75
N GLU A 113 -7.29 -2.36 17.98
CA GLU A 113 -8.66 -2.82 18.26
C GLU A 113 -8.78 -4.35 18.18
N VAL A 114 -8.29 -4.93 17.08
CA VAL A 114 -8.32 -6.39 16.87
C VAL A 114 -7.53 -7.11 17.96
N LEU A 115 -6.33 -6.61 18.29
CA LEU A 115 -5.45 -7.23 19.29
C LEU A 115 -6.05 -7.12 20.70
N SER A 116 -6.61 -5.98 21.06
CA SER A 116 -7.33 -5.81 22.33
C SER A 116 -8.53 -6.77 22.42
N PHE A 117 -9.30 -6.90 21.35
CA PHE A 117 -10.44 -7.81 21.33
C PHE A 117 -10.02 -9.28 21.49
N VAL A 118 -8.95 -9.70 20.80
CA VAL A 118 -8.45 -11.09 20.86
C VAL A 118 -7.89 -11.44 22.25
N PHE A 119 -7.16 -10.53 22.90
CA PHE A 119 -6.48 -10.84 24.17
C PHE A 119 -7.31 -10.55 25.42
N THR A 120 -8.09 -9.47 25.43
CA THR A 120 -8.82 -9.03 26.63
C THR A 120 -10.33 -9.14 26.50
N THR A 121 -10.85 -9.59 25.35
CA THR A 121 -12.29 -9.69 25.03
C THR A 121 -13.06 -8.36 25.22
N THR A 122 -12.33 -7.27 25.45
CA THR A 122 -12.82 -5.94 25.83
C THR A 122 -11.94 -4.88 25.18
N LEU A 123 -12.53 -3.75 24.79
CA LEU A 123 -11.82 -2.64 24.13
C LEU A 123 -11.12 -1.69 25.12
N THR A 124 -11.17 -1.96 26.42
CA THR A 124 -10.67 -1.07 27.49
C THR A 124 -9.18 -0.76 27.35
N HIS A 125 -8.39 -1.66 26.77
CA HIS A 125 -6.93 -1.52 26.63
C HIS A 125 -6.45 -1.21 25.21
N LYS A 126 -7.33 -0.78 24.30
CA LYS A 126 -7.02 -0.44 22.90
C LYS A 126 -5.75 0.43 22.77
N LEU A 127 -5.68 1.53 23.50
CA LEU A 127 -4.55 2.48 23.40
C LEU A 127 -3.21 1.83 23.77
N LEU A 128 -3.23 0.92 24.75
CA LEU A 128 -2.04 0.21 25.20
C LEU A 128 -1.54 -0.74 24.09
N PHE A 129 -2.45 -1.50 23.46
CA PHE A 129 -2.10 -2.36 22.33
C PHE A 129 -1.63 -1.56 21.10
N CYS A 130 -2.23 -0.40 20.81
CA CYS A 130 -1.74 0.49 19.75
C CYS A 130 -0.29 0.94 20.00
N ILE A 131 0.05 1.36 21.22
CA ILE A 131 1.39 1.84 21.58
C ILE A 131 2.41 0.70 21.51
N ILE A 132 2.07 -0.48 22.03
CA ILE A 132 2.94 -1.68 21.95
C ILE A 132 3.19 -2.04 20.49
N PHE A 133 2.14 -2.09 19.67
CA PHE A 133 2.25 -2.43 18.26
C PHE A 133 3.10 -1.41 17.49
N TRP A 134 2.86 -0.11 17.71
CA TRP A 134 3.67 0.95 17.12
C TRP A 134 5.15 0.86 17.50
N MET A 135 5.44 0.60 18.78
CA MET A 135 6.81 0.47 19.26
C MET A 135 7.51 -0.76 18.63
N LEU A 136 6.80 -1.89 18.57
CA LEU A 136 7.31 -3.12 17.96
C LEU A 136 7.59 -2.95 16.46
N MET A 137 6.65 -2.37 15.71
CA MET A 137 6.82 -2.13 14.28
C MET A 137 7.91 -1.09 14.00
N SER A 138 7.97 -0.01 14.77
CA SER A 138 9.04 0.99 14.65
C SER A 138 10.43 0.36 14.88
N CYS A 139 10.52 -0.55 15.86
CA CYS A 139 11.75 -1.29 16.14
C CYS A 139 12.14 -2.19 14.95
N LEU A 140 11.20 -2.97 14.41
CA LEU A 140 11.42 -3.83 13.25
C LEU A 140 11.91 -3.07 12.01
N VAL A 141 11.30 -1.93 11.71
CA VAL A 141 11.70 -1.08 10.56
C VAL A 141 13.14 -0.60 10.72
N VAL A 142 13.54 -0.17 11.93
CA VAL A 142 14.93 0.27 12.19
C VAL A 142 15.92 -0.90 12.03
N PHE A 143 15.54 -2.10 12.47
CA PHE A 143 16.36 -3.31 12.25
C PHE A 143 16.51 -3.65 10.77
N GLU A 144 15.41 -3.59 10.01
CA GLU A 144 15.41 -3.88 8.58
C GLU A 144 16.31 -2.92 7.81
N ILE A 145 16.19 -1.61 8.05
CA ILE A 145 17.04 -0.58 7.41
C ILE A 145 18.52 -0.83 7.72
N LYS A 146 18.86 -1.21 8.97
CA LYS A 146 20.24 -1.54 9.38
C LYS A 146 20.76 -2.82 8.75
N MET A 147 19.88 -3.76 8.42
CA MET A 147 20.23 -5.03 7.79
C MET A 147 20.41 -4.87 6.28
N LEU A 148 19.54 -4.10 5.63
CA LEU A 148 19.65 -3.72 4.22
C LEU A 148 20.89 -2.86 3.96
N GLY A 149 21.17 -1.87 4.81
CA GLY A 149 22.36 -1.03 4.69
C GLY A 149 23.69 -1.78 4.84
N ARG A 150 23.69 -2.96 5.47
CA ARG A 150 24.87 -3.85 5.51
C ARG A 150 25.02 -4.73 4.27
N GLY A 151 23.94 -4.99 3.54
CA GLY A 151 23.95 -5.76 2.30
C GLY A 151 24.47 -4.97 1.08
N GLU A 152 24.42 -3.64 1.11
CA GLU A 152 24.92 -2.76 0.04
C GLU A 152 26.39 -2.33 0.24
N ALA A 153 27.02 -2.69 1.36
CA ALA A 153 28.42 -2.41 1.66
C ALA A 153 29.41 -3.52 1.17
N VAL A 154 28.97 -4.37 0.23
CA VAL A 154 29.79 -5.43 -0.40
C VAL A 154 29.77 -5.26 -1.92
#